data_AF-A0A925I9H7-F1
#
_entry.id   AF-A0A925I9H7-F1
#
_cell.length_a   1.000
_cell.length_b   1.000
_cell.length_c   1.000
_cell.angle_alpha   90.00
_cell.angle_beta   90.00
_cell.angle_gamma   90.00
#
_symmetry.space_group_name_H-M   'P 1'
#
loop_
_entity.id
_entity.type
_entity.pdbx_description
1 polymer ?
#
loop_
_entity_poly.entity_id
_entity_poly.type
_entity_poly.pdbx_seq_one_letter_code
_entity_poly.pdbx_strand_id
1 'polypeptide(L)' 'MFTIHLNNCRFFAHHGLHEEEAIVGAGFEVSLSATLEEDVNITSMKKTIHYVDIFDIVK' A
#
# COMPACT_ATOMS: atom_id res chain seq x y z
N MET A 1 0.47 -15.87 -13.00
CA MET A 1 -0.04 -15.12 -11.81
C MET A 1 1.11 -14.69 -10.91
N PHE A 2 1.26 -13.40 -10.68
CA PHE A 2 2.33 -12.81 -9.86
C PHE A 2 1.74 -11.86 -8.82
N THR A 3 2.16 -11.94 -7.55
CA THR A 3 1.60 -11.12 -6.46
C THR A 3 2.71 -10.36 -5.74
N ILE A 4 2.45 -9.09 -5.47
CA ILE A 4 3.29 -8.22 -4.65
C ILE A 4 2.61 -7.99 -3.31
N HIS A 5 3.39 -8.09 -2.24
CA HIS A 5 2.94 -7.86 -0.88
C HIS A 5 3.67 -6.68 -0.28
N LEU A 6 2.91 -5.72 0.24
CA LEU A 6 3.41 -4.67 1.13
C LEU A 6 2.86 -4.99 2.52
N ASN A 7 3.75 -5.33 3.45
CA ASN A 7 3.37 -5.79 4.79
C ASN A 7 3.74 -4.75 5.83
N ASN A 8 2.85 -4.52 6.79
CA ASN A 8 3.06 -3.68 7.95
C ASN A 8 3.52 -2.24 7.59
N CYS A 9 2.99 -1.67 6.50
CA CYS A 9 3.28 -0.29 6.12
C CYS A 9 2.64 0.66 7.13
N ARG A 10 3.45 1.57 7.69
CA ARG A 10 3.02 2.47 8.76
C ARG A 10 2.79 3.88 8.23
N PHE A 11 1.61 4.40 8.47
CA PHE A 11 1.17 5.73 8.05
C PHE A 11 0.69 6.52 9.27
N PHE A 12 0.86 7.83 9.25
CA PHE A 12 0.26 8.70 10.24
C PHE A 12 -0.89 9.45 9.58
N ALA A 13 -2.08 9.37 10.16
CA ALA A 13 -3.28 9.98 9.61
C ALA A 13 -4.19 10.50 10.72
N HIS A 14 -5.17 11.31 10.32
CA HIS A 14 -6.13 11.98 11.20
C HIS A 14 -7.53 11.38 11.08
N HIS A 15 -7.60 10.07 10.82
CA HIS A 15 -8.86 9.34 10.84
C HIS A 15 -9.24 9.00 12.28
N GLY A 16 -10.54 9.01 12.57
CA GLY A 16 -11.09 8.73 13.88
C GLY A 16 -12.56 9.09 13.94
N LEU A 17 -13.26 8.58 14.95
CA LEU A 17 -14.66 8.90 15.20
C LEU A 17 -14.79 10.22 15.98
N HIS A 18 -13.87 10.45 16.92
CA HIS A 18 -13.88 11.59 17.80
C HIS A 18 -13.12 12.77 17.21
N GLU A 19 -13.58 13.99 17.49
CA GLU A 19 -12.94 15.22 16.97
C GLU A 19 -11.48 15.33 17.41
N GLU A 20 -11.17 14.84 18.62
CA GLU A 20 -9.82 14.82 19.18
C GLU A 20 -8.87 13.93 18.37
N GLU A 21 -9.35 12.82 17.79
CA GLU A 21 -8.55 11.93 16.96
C GLU A 21 -8.16 12.59 15.63
N ALA A 22 -9.05 13.41 15.06
CA ALA A 22 -8.75 14.20 13.88
C ALA A 22 -7.73 15.33 14.17
N ILE A 23 -7.59 15.77 15.42
CA ILE A 23 -6.62 16.78 15.82
C ILE A 23 -5.26 16.13 16.15
N VAL A 24 -5.26 15.12 17.02
CA VAL A 24 -4.03 14.47 17.50
C VAL A 24 -3.44 13.54 16.43
N GLY A 25 -4.29 12.86 15.67
CA GLY A 25 -3.90 11.81 14.72
C GLY A 25 -3.46 10.52 15.41
N ALA A 26 -3.26 9.49 14.59
CA ALA A 26 -2.79 8.19 15.04
C ALA A 26 -1.91 7.49 13.99
N GLY A 27 -1.13 6.51 14.47
CA GLY A 27 -0.41 5.59 13.60
C GLY A 27 -1.32 4.46 13.12
N PHE A 28 -1.38 4.26 11.81
CA PHE A 28 -2.10 3.18 11.15
C PHE A 28 -1.11 2.22 10.52
N GLU A 29 -1.42 0.92 10.59
CA GLU A 29 -0.68 -0.12 9.92
C GLU A 29 -1.54 -0.75 8.83
N VAL A 30 -1.04 -0.73 7.59
CA VAL A 30 -1.73 -1.25 6.42
C VAL A 30 -0.88 -2.34 5.80
N SER A 31 -1.48 -3.50 5.57
CA SER A 31 -0.91 -4.57 4.75
C SER A 31 -1.81 -4.80 3.55
N LEU A 32 -1.21 -4.97 2.37
CA LEU A 32 -1.95 -5.14 1.11
C LEU A 32 -1.22 -6.10 0.17
N SER A 33 -2.01 -6.70 -0.71
CA SER A 33 -1.52 -7.56 -1.79
C SER A 33 -2.08 -7.10 -3.13
N ALA A 34 -1.22 -6.96 -4.12
CA ALA A 34 -1.59 -6.63 -5.50
C ALA A 34 -1.22 -7.81 -6.40
N THR A 35 -2.22 -8.38 -7.09
CA THR A 35 -2.02 -9.55 -7.97
C THR A 35 -2.16 -9.14 -9.43
N LEU A 36 -1.19 -9.54 -10.25
CA LEU A 36 -1.25 -9.51 -11.70
C LEU A 36 -1.63 -10.90 -12.21
N GLU A 37 -2.81 -10.99 -12.82
CA GLU A 37 -3.37 -12.26 -13.29
C GLU A 37 -2.70 -12.77 -14.58
N GLU A 38 -2.13 -11.87 -15.39
CA GLU A 38 -1.47 -12.24 -16.63
C GLU A 38 -0.20 -13.08 -16.42
N ASP A 39 0.01 -14.08 -17.28
CA ASP A 39 1.27 -14.82 -17.39
C ASP A 39 2.31 -13.98 -18.13
N VAL A 40 2.71 -12.89 -17.49
CA VAL A 40 3.75 -12.00 -18.01
C VAL A 40 5.10 -12.62 -17.69
N ASN A 41 5.87 -12.92 -18.73
CA ASN A 41 7.29 -13.19 -18.58
C ASN A 41 7.97 -11.88 -18.15
N ILE A 42 8.17 -11.70 -16.84
CA ILE A 42 8.69 -10.45 -16.27
C ILE A 42 10.17 -10.32 -16.64
N THR A 43 10.44 -9.68 -17.78
CA THR A 43 11.80 -9.42 -18.27
C THR A 43 12.33 -8.03 -17.87
N SER A 44 11.48 -7.21 -17.23
CA SER A 44 11.81 -5.86 -16.79
C SER A 44 10.87 -5.40 -15.68
N MET A 45 11.36 -4.55 -14.78
CA MET A 45 10.56 -3.89 -13.73
C MET A 45 9.41 -3.03 -14.29
N LYS A 46 9.47 -2.60 -15.56
CA LYS A 46 8.38 -1.86 -16.22
C LYS A 46 7.19 -2.72 -16.61
N LYS A 47 7.33 -4.05 -16.61
CA LYS A 47 6.26 -5.01 -16.93
C LYS A 47 5.61 -5.62 -15.69
N THR A 48 5.97 -5.13 -14.50
CA THR A 48 5.41 -5.56 -13.23
C THR A 48 4.78 -4.37 -12.52
N ILE A 49 4.03 -4.63 -11.47
CA ILE A 49 3.51 -3.59 -10.60
C ILE A 49 4.69 -3.09 -9.74
N HIS A 50 4.86 -1.78 -9.63
CA HIS A 50 5.98 -1.23 -8.86
C HIS A 50 5.52 -0.95 -7.42
N TYR A 51 6.19 -1.55 -6.44
CA TYR A 51 5.76 -1.45 -5.04
C TYR A 51 5.89 -0.04 -4.47
N VAL A 52 6.79 0.80 -5.00
CA VAL A 52 6.91 2.20 -4.59
C VAL A 52 5.66 2.96 -5.02
N ASP A 53 5.18 2.71 -6.23
CA ASP A 53 3.99 3.37 -6.76
C ASP A 53 2.75 2.96 -5.94
N ILE A 54 2.67 1.69 -5.53
CA ILE A 54 1.60 1.22 -4.62
C ILE A 54 1.71 1.91 -3.25
N PHE A 55 2.91 1.99 -2.68
CA PHE A 55 3.13 2.64 -1.40
C PHE A 55 2.72 4.13 -1.45
N ASP A 56 3.09 4.82 -2.52
CA ASP A 56 2.79 6.24 -2.72
C ASP A 56 1.30 6.50 -2.97
N ILE A 57 0.55 5.54 -3.54
CA ILE A 57 -0.92 5.64 -3.67
C ILE A 57 -1.61 5.54 -2.31
N VAL A 58 -1.06 4.76 -1.38
CA VAL A 58 -1.67 4.49 -0.07
C VAL A 58 -1.34 5.56 0.97
N LYS A 59 -0.20 6.23 0.81
CA LYS A 59 0.27 7.31 1.69
C LYS A 59 -0.67 8.52 1.68
#